data_AF-H1XX20-F1
#
_entry.id   AF-H1XX20-F1
#
_cell.length_a   1.000
_cell.length_b   1.000
_cell.length_c   1.000
_cell.angle_alpha   90.00
_cell.angle_beta   90.00
_cell.angle_gamma   90.00
#
_symmetry.space_group_name_H-M   'P 1'
#
loop_
_entity.id
_entity.type
_entity.pdbx_description
1 polymer ?
#
loop_
_entity_poly.entity_id
_entity_poly.type
_entity_poly.pdbx_seq_one_letter_code
_entity_poly.pdbx_strand_id
1 'polypeptide(L)'
;MEPLTFKTDWIKIGGASKEFVDFANQFGRVLKNGRLTSSQFRNFYSTLKTIEMKGFKNTKTKFYMLKPLLAYGQARQGSRGYGEFKKVMDQCLDFIMNAEEDKQEHYFKNFCRIVEAILAYHRAHGGN
;
A
#
# COMPACT_ATOMS: atom_id res chain seq x y z
N MET A 1 23.53 4.92 -3.57
CA MET A 1 22.17 5.23 -3.09
C MET A 1 21.62 3.91 -2.56
N GLU A 2 21.34 3.82 -1.26
CA GLU A 2 20.73 2.62 -0.66
C GLU A 2 19.46 2.22 -1.43
N PRO A 3 19.20 0.92 -1.65
CA PRO A 3 17.98 0.49 -2.29
C PRO A 3 16.77 0.95 -1.46
N LEU A 4 15.82 1.62 -2.12
CA LEU A 4 14.57 2.07 -1.50
C LEU A 4 13.82 0.84 -0.95
N THR A 5 13.87 0.67 0.36
CA THR A 5 13.40 -0.54 1.05
C THR A 5 12.31 -0.17 2.05
N PHE A 6 11.15 -0.81 1.92
CA PHE A 6 10.07 -0.67 2.89
C PHE A 6 10.41 -1.43 4.18
N LYS A 7 10.17 -0.81 5.34
CA LYS A 7 10.33 -1.45 6.65
C LYS A 7 8.96 -1.82 7.21
N THR A 8 8.70 -3.10 7.45
CA THR A 8 7.42 -3.58 8.00
C THR A 8 7.11 -3.02 9.38
N ASP A 9 8.13 -2.63 10.17
CA ASP A 9 7.94 -1.95 11.45
C ASP A 9 7.15 -0.64 11.34
N TRP A 10 7.16 0.02 10.18
CA TRP A 10 6.32 1.20 9.95
C TRP A 10 4.83 0.89 10.08
N ILE A 11 4.41 -0.35 9.82
CA ILE A 11 3.01 -0.79 10.02
C ILE A 11 2.66 -0.82 11.49
N LYS A 12 3.60 -1.15 12.39
CA LYS A 12 3.34 -1.16 13.83
C LYS A 12 3.08 0.24 14.37
N ILE A 13 3.73 1.26 13.79
CA ILE A 13 3.65 2.65 14.24
C ILE A 13 2.83 3.57 13.33
N GLY A 14 2.19 3.04 12.29
CA GLY A 14 1.39 3.83 11.35
C GLY A 14 2.17 4.85 10.53
N GLY A 15 3.45 4.59 10.24
CA GLY A 15 4.30 5.51 9.48
C GLY A 15 4.71 6.77 10.24
N ALA A 16 4.53 6.82 11.56
CA ALA A 16 4.92 7.95 12.40
C ALA A 16 6.45 8.02 12.63
N SER A 17 7.23 8.14 11.55
CA SER A 17 8.69 8.29 11.58
C SER A 17 9.17 9.15 10.42
N LYS A 18 10.26 9.89 10.62
CA LYS A 18 10.85 10.72 9.57
C LYS A 18 11.31 9.85 8.39
N GLU A 19 11.86 8.68 8.68
CA GLU A 19 12.32 7.70 7.69
C GLU A 19 11.17 7.22 6.80
N PHE A 20 9.98 7.01 7.36
CA PHE A 20 8.81 6.65 6.58
C PHE A 20 8.39 7.80 5.65
N VAL A 21 8.38 9.05 6.13
CA VAL A 21 8.02 10.21 5.31
C VAL A 21 8.99 10.36 4.13
N ASP A 22 10.29 10.23 4.39
CA ASP A 22 11.33 10.26 3.36
C ASP A 22 11.16 9.11 2.35
N PHE A 23 10.83 7.90 2.82
CA PHE A 23 10.49 6.75 1.98
C PHE A 23 9.25 7.01 1.13
N ALA A 24 8.14 7.44 1.72
CA ALA A 24 6.86 7.62 1.02
C ALA A 24 6.99 8.68 -0.09
N ASN A 25 7.76 9.74 0.16
CA ASN A 25 8.11 10.75 -0.83
C ASN A 25 8.89 10.14 -2.02
N GLN A 26 9.98 9.44 -1.74
CA GLN A 26 10.79 8.81 -2.79
C GLN A 26 10.01 7.74 -3.55
N PHE A 27 9.22 6.94 -2.83
CA PHE A 27 8.42 5.88 -3.41
C PHE A 27 7.31 6.44 -4.30
N GLY A 28 6.60 7.48 -3.87
CA GLY A 28 5.63 8.18 -4.72
C GLY A 28 6.23 8.63 -6.06
N ARG A 29 7.47 9.14 -6.03
CA ARG A 29 8.23 9.50 -7.25
C ARG A 29 8.59 8.29 -8.10
N VAL A 30 9.03 7.19 -7.49
CA VAL A 30 9.31 5.92 -8.19
C VAL A 30 8.05 5.39 -8.88
N LEU A 31 6.91 5.39 -8.19
CA LEU A 31 5.63 4.95 -8.74
C LEU A 31 5.21 5.80 -9.94
N LYS A 32 5.32 7.12 -9.83
CA LYS A 32 5.03 8.06 -10.93
C LYS A 32 5.94 7.81 -12.13
N ASN A 33 7.26 7.71 -11.91
CA ASN A 33 8.23 7.49 -12.98
C ASN A 33 8.08 6.11 -13.61
N GLY A 34 7.62 5.12 -12.84
CA GLY A 34 7.26 3.79 -13.31
C GLY A 34 5.91 3.72 -14.04
N ARG A 35 5.24 4.86 -14.26
CA ARG A 35 3.94 4.95 -14.95
C ARG A 35 2.82 4.19 -14.22
N LEU A 36 2.81 4.22 -12.89
CA LEU A 36 1.59 3.90 -12.14
C LEU A 36 0.62 5.07 -12.31
N THR A 37 -0.53 4.82 -12.92
CA THR A 37 -1.58 5.83 -13.08
C THR A 37 -2.39 5.96 -11.79
N SER A 38 -3.04 7.09 -11.57
CA SER A 38 -3.91 7.24 -10.40
C SER A 38 -5.22 6.51 -10.57
N SER A 39 -5.62 6.10 -11.78
CA SER A 39 -6.73 5.15 -11.93
C SER A 39 -6.35 3.76 -11.40
N GLN A 40 -5.14 3.29 -11.71
CA GLN A 40 -4.61 2.03 -11.18
C GLN A 40 -4.46 2.07 -9.66
N PHE A 41 -3.85 3.13 -9.13
CA PHE A 41 -3.72 3.32 -7.69
C PHE A 41 -5.10 3.42 -7.02
N ARG A 42 -5.99 4.28 -7.52
CA ARG A 42 -7.33 4.47 -6.94
C ARG A 42 -8.17 3.19 -6.92
N ASN A 43 -8.03 2.30 -7.90
CA ASN A 43 -8.75 1.02 -7.89
C ASN A 43 -8.44 0.21 -6.61
N PHE A 44 -7.16 0.05 -6.30
CA PHE A 44 -6.73 -0.60 -5.07
C PHE A 44 -7.18 0.18 -3.82
N TYR A 45 -6.92 1.49 -3.81
CA TYR A 45 -7.23 2.35 -2.66
C TYR A 45 -8.73 2.36 -2.32
N SER A 46 -9.63 2.39 -3.30
CA SER A 46 -11.09 2.35 -3.08
C SER A 46 -11.54 1.05 -2.42
N THR A 47 -10.93 -0.08 -2.80
CA THR A 47 -11.20 -1.38 -2.16
C THR A 47 -10.70 -1.36 -0.72
N LEU A 48 -9.52 -0.81 -0.49
CA LEU A 48 -8.95 -0.63 0.85
C LEU A 48 -9.87 0.21 1.76
N LYS A 49 -10.34 1.37 1.29
CA LYS A 49 -11.29 2.21 2.05
C LYS A 49 -12.62 1.53 2.29
N THR A 50 -13.08 0.68 1.37
CA THR A 50 -14.31 -0.10 1.59
C THR A 50 -14.17 -1.08 2.75
N ILE A 51 -13.01 -1.73 2.89
CA ILE A 51 -12.70 -2.63 4.02
C ILE A 51 -12.65 -1.82 5.31
N GLU A 52 -11.94 -0.69 5.30
CA GLU A 52 -11.83 0.19 6.46
C GLU A 52 -13.20 0.70 6.95
N MET A 53 -14.05 1.20 6.04
CA MET A 53 -15.39 1.71 6.37
C MET A 53 -16.32 0.62 6.92
N LYS A 54 -16.23 -0.61 6.38
CA LYS A 54 -17.10 -1.73 6.80
C LYS A 54 -16.57 -2.49 8.02
N GLY A 55 -15.36 -2.14 8.47
CA GLY A 55 -14.66 -2.80 9.56
C GLY A 55 -13.89 -4.04 9.10
N PHE A 56 -12.63 -4.13 9.55
CA PHE A 56 -11.69 -5.20 9.16
C PHE A 56 -12.24 -6.60 9.47
N LYS A 57 -12.77 -6.81 10.69
CA LYS A 57 -13.32 -8.11 11.12
C LYS A 57 -14.45 -8.60 10.21
N ASN A 58 -15.35 -7.70 9.82
CA ASN A 58 -16.49 -8.02 8.94
C ASN A 58 -16.08 -8.23 7.48
N THR A 59 -14.86 -7.87 7.11
CA THR A 59 -14.38 -7.89 5.72
C THR A 59 -13.06 -8.64 5.55
N LYS A 60 -12.74 -9.57 6.47
CA LYS A 60 -11.51 -10.37 6.46
C LYS A 60 -11.25 -11.07 5.12
N THR A 61 -12.30 -11.64 4.51
CA THR A 61 -12.21 -12.23 3.16
C THR A 61 -11.79 -11.21 2.10
N LYS A 62 -12.36 -10.00 2.12
CA LYS A 62 -12.00 -8.94 1.16
C LYS A 62 -10.57 -8.46 1.36
N PHE A 63 -10.10 -8.41 2.60
CA PHE A 63 -8.71 -8.13 2.91
C PHE A 63 -7.77 -9.16 2.27
N TYR A 64 -8.05 -10.47 2.41
CA TYR A 64 -7.26 -11.50 1.72
C TYR A 64 -7.29 -11.37 0.19
N MET A 65 -8.41 -10.91 -0.38
CA MET A 65 -8.54 -10.69 -1.82
C MET A 65 -7.74 -9.49 -2.37
N LEU A 66 -7.15 -8.65 -1.52
CA LEU A 66 -6.27 -7.56 -1.97
C LEU A 66 -5.02 -8.08 -2.72
N LYS A 67 -4.44 -9.22 -2.31
CA LYS A 67 -3.28 -9.82 -3.01
C LYS A 67 -3.65 -10.31 -4.42
N PRO A 68 -4.71 -11.13 -4.61
CA PRO A 68 -5.22 -11.48 -5.94
C PRO A 68 -5.55 -10.25 -6.81
N LEU A 69 -6.15 -9.21 -6.24
CA LEU A 69 -6.46 -7.96 -6.96
C LEU A 69 -5.19 -7.30 -7.52
N LEU A 70 -4.13 -7.20 -6.71
CA LEU A 70 -2.83 -6.68 -7.13
C LEU A 70 -2.16 -7.57 -8.18
N ALA A 71 -2.22 -8.90 -8.03
CA ALA A 71 -1.66 -9.84 -9.00
C ALA A 71 -2.33 -9.70 -10.37
N TYR A 72 -3.67 -9.65 -10.39
CA TYR A 72 -4.43 -9.41 -11.62
C TYR A 72 -4.10 -8.06 -12.25
N GLY A 73 -4.04 -7.00 -11.44
CA GLY A 73 -3.69 -5.67 -11.91
C GLY A 73 -2.28 -5.61 -12.53
N GLN A 74 -1.29 -6.26 -11.93
CA GLN A 74 0.06 -6.35 -12.49
C GLN A 74 0.07 -7.07 -13.84
N ALA A 75 -0.59 -8.22 -13.93
CA ALA A 75 -0.66 -9.00 -15.17
C ALA A 75 -1.34 -8.23 -16.32
N ARG A 76 -2.35 -7.43 -15.99
CA ARG A 76 -3.10 -6.63 -16.97
C ARG A 76 -2.40 -5.35 -17.40
N GLN A 77 -1.73 -4.66 -16.47
CA GLN A 77 -1.21 -3.31 -16.70
C GLN A 77 0.28 -3.31 -17.07
N GLY A 78 1.07 -4.23 -16.53
CA GLY A 78 2.47 -4.46 -16.89
C GLY A 78 3.46 -3.32 -16.62
N SER A 79 3.04 -2.20 -16.00
CA SER A 79 3.93 -1.07 -15.76
C SER A 79 4.93 -1.35 -14.64
N ARG A 80 6.14 -0.81 -14.76
CA ARG A 80 7.17 -0.93 -13.72
C ARG A 80 6.66 -0.40 -12.38
N GLY A 81 5.96 0.74 -12.40
CA GLY A 81 5.40 1.38 -11.21
C GLY A 81 4.36 0.51 -10.51
N TYR A 82 3.52 -0.20 -11.27
CA TYR A 82 2.60 -1.18 -10.69
C TYR A 82 3.35 -2.32 -10.01
N GLY A 83 4.46 -2.78 -10.60
CA GLY A 83 5.28 -3.85 -10.03
C GLY A 83 5.90 -3.46 -8.69
N GLU A 84 6.47 -2.26 -8.61
CA GLU A 84 7.01 -1.71 -7.37
C GLU A 84 5.92 -1.49 -6.32
N PHE A 85 4.76 -0.95 -6.73
CA PHE A 85 3.59 -0.79 -5.85
C PHE A 85 3.15 -2.12 -5.26
N LYS A 86 2.90 -3.12 -6.12
CA LYS A 86 2.52 -4.46 -5.72
C LYS A 86 3.51 -5.06 -4.72
N LYS A 87 4.81 -4.94 -4.99
CA LYS A 87 5.86 -5.48 -4.10
C LYS A 87 5.75 -4.92 -2.68
N VAL A 88 5.57 -3.62 -2.52
CA VAL A 88 5.42 -2.99 -1.19
C VAL A 88 4.08 -3.35 -0.56
N MET A 89 2.99 -3.35 -1.34
CA MET A 89 1.67 -3.73 -0.82
C MET A 89 1.64 -5.19 -0.35
N ASP A 90 2.25 -6.12 -1.09
CA ASP A 90 2.36 -7.53 -0.70
C ASP A 90 3.11 -7.68 0.63
N GLN A 91 4.23 -6.97 0.81
CA GLN A 91 4.97 -6.98 2.08
C GLN A 91 4.10 -6.50 3.25
N CYS A 92 3.29 -5.45 3.04
CA CYS A 92 2.36 -4.98 4.06
C CYS A 92 1.27 -6.00 4.37
N LEU A 93 0.65 -6.56 3.33
CA LEU A 93 -0.42 -7.53 3.45
C LEU A 93 0.07 -8.80 4.15
N ASP A 94 1.24 -9.31 3.77
CA ASP A 94 1.84 -10.49 4.40
C ASP A 94 2.20 -10.24 5.87
N PHE A 95 2.71 -9.06 6.21
CA PHE A 95 2.98 -8.71 7.61
C PHE A 95 1.69 -8.73 8.45
N ILE A 96 0.60 -8.17 7.94
CA ILE A 96 -0.69 -8.14 8.65
C ILE A 96 -1.30 -9.54 8.74
N MET A 97 -1.27 -10.32 7.65
CA MET A 97 -1.81 -11.69 7.61
C MET A 97 -1.15 -12.62 8.63
N ASN A 98 0.14 -12.43 8.88
CA ASN A 98 0.93 -13.23 9.82
C ASN A 98 0.99 -12.64 11.24
N ALA A 99 0.35 -11.50 11.49
CA ALA A 99 0.25 -10.93 12.83
C ALA A 99 -0.77 -11.67 13.69
N GLU A 100 -0.60 -11.60 15.02
CA GLU A 100 -1.59 -12.05 16.00
C GLU A 100 -2.96 -11.41 15.71
N GLU A 101 -4.04 -12.19 15.85
CA GLU A 101 -5.39 -11.81 15.40
C GLU A 101 -5.90 -10.51 16.04
N ASP A 102 -5.57 -10.28 17.30
CA ASP A 102 -5.90 -9.06 18.04
C ASP A 102 -5.17 -7.81 17.53
N LYS A 103 -4.02 -7.99 16.85
CA LYS A 103 -3.22 -6.89 16.27
C LYS A 103 -3.58 -6.59 14.82
N GLN A 104 -4.18 -7.53 14.08
CA GLN A 104 -4.43 -7.39 12.64
C GLN A 104 -5.26 -6.14 12.29
N GLU A 105 -6.31 -5.85 13.06
CA GLU A 105 -7.15 -4.67 12.80
C GLU A 105 -6.37 -3.36 13.03
N HIS A 106 -5.56 -3.29 14.07
CA HIS A 106 -4.72 -2.12 14.36
C HIS A 106 -3.68 -1.91 13.25
N TYR A 107 -2.97 -2.97 12.85
CA TYR A 107 -2.01 -2.92 11.76
C TYR A 107 -2.65 -2.61 10.41
N PHE A 108 -3.88 -3.08 10.16
CA PHE A 108 -4.64 -2.72 8.97
C PHE A 108 -4.96 -1.21 8.92
N LYS A 109 -5.40 -0.61 10.04
CA LYS A 109 -5.64 0.85 10.11
C LYS A 109 -4.37 1.65 9.83
N ASN A 110 -3.24 1.19 10.38
CA ASN A 110 -1.93 1.79 10.11
C ASN A 110 -1.51 1.63 8.64
N PHE A 111 -1.79 0.49 8.03
CA PHE A 111 -1.57 0.27 6.60
C PHE A 111 -2.40 1.22 5.73
N CYS A 112 -3.67 1.47 6.06
CA CYS A 112 -4.48 2.48 5.35
C CYS A 112 -3.78 3.85 5.33
N ARG A 113 -3.30 4.33 6.48
CA ARG A 113 -2.56 5.61 6.59
C ARG A 113 -1.28 5.62 5.75
N ILE A 114 -0.56 4.50 5.74
CA ILE A 114 0.65 4.35 4.91
C ILE A 114 0.31 4.47 3.42
N VAL A 115 -0.75 3.78 2.96
CA VAL A 115 -1.19 3.84 1.56
C VAL A 115 -1.64 5.25 1.20
N GLU A 116 -2.35 5.95 2.10
CA GLU A 116 -2.76 7.35 1.93
C GLU A 116 -1.55 8.28 1.76
N ALA A 117 -0.52 8.14 2.59
CA ALA A 117 0.70 8.93 2.48
C ALA A 117 1.43 8.70 1.15
N ILE A 118 1.55 7.44 0.72
CA ILE A 118 2.17 7.09 -0.57
C ILE A 118 1.35 7.68 -1.74
N LEU A 119 0.01 7.59 -1.68
CA LEU A 119 -0.87 8.18 -2.68
C LEU A 119 -0.72 9.71 -2.75
N ALA A 120 -0.66 10.37 -1.60
CA ALA A 120 -0.46 11.82 -1.53
C ALA A 120 0.85 12.24 -2.21
N TYR A 121 1.96 11.54 -1.95
CA TYR A 121 3.23 11.83 -2.61
C TYR A 121 3.23 11.46 -4.10
N HIS A 122 2.62 10.34 -4.50
CA HIS A 122 2.45 10.02 -5.93
C HIS A 122 1.75 11.15 -6.68
N ARG A 123 0.69 11.72 -6.10
CA ARG A 123 -0.01 12.90 -6.63
C ARG A 123 0.87 14.14 -6.63
N ALA A 124 1.59 14.42 -5.54
CA ALA A 124 2.49 15.57 -5.44
C ALA A 124 3.60 15.55 -6.51
N HIS A 125 4.04 14.35 -6.93
CA HIS A 125 5.01 14.17 -8.03
C HIS A 125 4.40 14.21 -9.44
N GLY A 126 3.11 14.57 -9.57
CA GLY A 126 2.41 14.69 -10.84
C GLY A 126 1.83 13.37 -11.37
N GLY A 127 1.56 12.40 -10.50
CA GLY A 127 0.84 11.19 -10.86
C GLY A 127 -0.59 11.50 -11.33
N ASN A 128 -0.94 11.03 -12.54
CA ASN A 128 -2.28 11.18 -13.13
C ASN A 128 -3.04 9.88 -13.20
#